data_AF-K9VDW6-F1
#
_entry.id   AF-K9VDW6-F1
#
_cell.length_a   1.000
_cell.length_b   1.000
_cell.length_c   1.000
_cell.angle_alpha   90.00
_cell.angle_beta   90.00
_cell.angle_gamma   90.00
#
_symmetry.space_group_name_H-M   'P 1'
#
loop_
_entity.id
_entity.type
_entity.pdbx_description
1 polymer ?
#
loop_
_entity_poly.entity_id
_entity_poly.type
_entity_poly.pdbx_seq_one_letter_code
_entity_poly.pdbx_strand_id
1 'polypeptide(L)'
;MSNLVQRLEITAHPQLEKSLGYRGDSRWVAWRWEPDIDQLISSDGKTVGTGNNMAWLVFLQHDLVDPAVQEYNLGEGDRYWLLLDTATRNLYVGEGKTVQSLLEQPESLGLLACLDGGNADRQTGETWQQTLSQLTAKPVVRHLTNVLPFGIAAALIGALGIGTGLWVVPAVQQKLAEKTAFVSPISSGANCGLGGSDDFSAYIGSSSGNKELHLIGVYEANADHKNRDLSQSAIEVKVERRNKPIILALSAYEPVQWNITAEPGAVIEKIIVNGYHNQTVSGVSGIPIEEHSYEETGDNLGDFIYKWGATADSSNTSSLVTKLEQGNRTSLTSFQGCYRGKNFRIN
;
A
#
# COMPACT_ATOMS: atom_id res chain seq x y z
N MET A 1 12.99 -15.15 17.12
CA MET A 1 12.13 -14.49 16.12
C MET A 1 12.84 -13.22 15.73
N SER A 2 13.10 -13.02 14.44
CA SER A 2 13.90 -11.91 13.91
C SER A 2 13.27 -10.54 14.23
N ASN A 3 14.09 -9.64 14.78
CA ASN A 3 13.81 -8.25 15.18
C ASN A 3 13.12 -7.41 14.08
N LEU A 4 11.80 -7.47 13.94
CA LEU A 4 11.07 -6.58 13.03
C LEU A 4 10.90 -5.18 13.64
N VAL A 5 10.59 -5.14 14.93
CA VAL A 5 10.54 -3.93 15.76
C VAL A 5 11.15 -4.25 17.11
N GLN A 6 11.79 -3.27 17.72
CA GLN A 6 12.38 -3.34 19.05
C GLN A 6 11.47 -2.66 20.05
N ARG A 7 11.04 -3.38 21.09
CA ARG A 7 10.31 -2.79 22.20
C ARG A 7 11.24 -1.86 23.00
N LEU A 8 10.74 -0.68 23.32
CA LEU A 8 11.41 0.24 24.24
C LEU A 8 10.99 -0.10 25.67
N GLU A 9 11.93 -0.11 26.60
CA GLU A 9 11.69 -0.30 28.03
C GLU A 9 11.14 0.98 28.69
N ILE A 10 10.14 1.59 28.04
CA ILE A 10 9.47 2.82 28.43
C ILE A 10 7.97 2.64 28.22
N THR A 11 7.18 2.95 29.25
CA THR A 11 5.72 2.95 29.15
C THR A 11 5.21 4.31 28.71
N ALA A 12 4.41 4.35 27.65
CA ALA A 12 3.84 5.59 27.14
C ALA A 12 2.81 6.20 28.10
N HIS A 13 2.92 7.50 28.38
CA HIS A 13 1.91 8.25 29.14
C HIS A 13 0.52 8.10 28.47
N PRO A 14 -0.61 7.98 29.20
CA PRO A 14 -1.94 7.72 28.63
C PRO A 14 -2.48 8.74 27.62
N GLN A 15 -1.84 9.91 27.52
CA GLN A 15 -2.20 10.97 26.57
C GLN A 15 -1.10 11.24 25.53
N LEU A 16 -0.10 10.36 25.43
CA LEU A 16 1.05 10.56 24.54
C LEU A 16 0.59 10.81 23.10
N GLU A 17 -0.29 9.96 22.57
CA GLU A 17 -0.79 10.04 21.20
C GLU A 17 -1.50 11.38 20.92
N LYS A 18 -2.30 11.87 21.86
CA LYS A 18 -3.00 13.16 21.76
C LYS A 18 -2.02 14.33 21.83
N SER A 19 -0.99 14.22 22.68
CA SER A 19 0.04 15.25 22.84
C SER A 19 0.90 15.37 21.58
N LEU A 20 1.20 14.25 20.93
CA LEU A 20 1.89 14.17 19.65
C LEU A 20 1.00 14.50 18.44
N GLY A 21 -0.26 14.89 18.67
CA GLY A 21 -1.16 15.39 17.63
C GLY A 21 -2.04 14.34 16.95
N TYR A 22 -1.97 13.07 17.34
CA TYR A 22 -2.87 12.04 16.82
C TYR A 22 -4.28 12.20 17.43
N ARG A 23 -5.29 12.24 16.56
CA ARG A 23 -6.70 12.47 16.91
C ARG A 23 -7.61 11.26 16.69
N GLY A 24 -7.09 10.19 16.09
CA GLY A 24 -7.85 8.96 15.86
C GLY A 24 -8.00 8.10 17.13
N ASP A 25 -8.65 6.95 16.96
CA ASP A 25 -8.97 5.99 18.01
C ASP A 25 -8.39 4.59 17.74
N SER A 26 -7.47 4.47 16.77
CA SER A 26 -6.84 3.20 16.45
C SER A 26 -5.98 2.70 17.61
N ARG A 27 -5.99 1.37 17.81
CA ARG A 27 -5.13 0.71 18.80
C ARG A 27 -3.65 0.95 18.51
N TRP A 28 -3.26 0.98 17.24
CA TRP A 28 -1.88 1.10 16.82
C TRP A 28 -1.69 2.39 16.06
N VAL A 29 -0.68 3.16 16.45
CA VAL A 29 -0.31 4.41 15.79
C VAL A 29 1.20 4.56 15.81
N ALA A 30 1.78 5.00 14.71
CA ALA A 30 3.19 5.30 14.59
C ALA A 30 3.45 6.76 14.22
N TRP A 31 4.64 7.23 14.56
CA TRP A 31 5.16 8.53 14.17
C TRP A 31 6.51 8.42 13.48
N ARG A 32 6.74 9.30 12.51
CA ARG A 32 8.03 9.51 11.85
C ARG A 32 8.30 10.99 11.64
N TRP A 33 9.57 11.36 11.54
CA TRP A 33 9.94 12.67 11.01
C TRP A 33 9.94 12.65 9.48
N GLU A 34 9.44 13.71 8.86
CA GLU A 34 9.50 13.94 7.42
C GLU A 34 10.46 15.12 7.16
N PRO A 35 11.74 14.85 6.82
CA PRO A 35 12.78 15.88 6.75
C PRO A 35 12.52 16.91 5.64
N ASP A 36 11.89 16.51 4.53
CA ASP A 36 11.64 17.39 3.39
C ASP A 36 10.68 18.54 3.71
N ILE A 37 9.82 18.36 4.71
CA ILE A 37 8.83 19.35 5.14
C ILE A 37 8.93 19.69 6.64
N ASP A 38 10.00 19.23 7.29
CA ASP A 38 10.29 19.48 8.71
C ASP A 38 9.09 19.19 9.63
N GLN A 39 8.44 18.04 9.42
CA GLN A 39 7.12 17.75 9.99
C GLN A 39 7.04 16.36 10.59
N LEU A 40 6.54 16.26 11.82
CA LEU A 40 6.11 15.01 12.42
C LEU A 40 4.89 14.50 11.68
N ILE A 41 4.92 13.25 11.25
CA ILE A 41 3.78 12.59 10.61
C ILE A 41 3.36 11.39 11.46
N SER A 42 2.07 11.31 11.77
CA SER A 42 1.43 10.15 12.39
C SER A 42 0.76 9.25 11.35
N SER A 43 0.77 7.94 11.57
CA SER A 43 0.06 6.96 10.75
C SER A 43 -0.50 5.85 11.63
N ASP A 44 -1.75 5.45 11.44
CA ASP A 44 -2.37 4.31 12.12
C ASP A 44 -2.71 3.15 11.17
N GLY A 45 -2.12 3.16 9.97
CA GLY A 45 -2.39 2.19 8.91
C GLY A 45 -3.68 2.46 8.12
N LYS A 46 -4.54 3.36 8.59
CA LYS A 46 -5.77 3.77 7.88
C LYS A 46 -5.72 5.23 7.48
N THR A 47 -5.14 6.06 8.34
CA THR A 47 -5.06 7.51 8.23
C THR A 47 -3.63 7.94 8.44
N VAL A 48 -3.24 8.99 7.72
CA VAL A 48 -1.97 9.69 7.90
C VAL A 48 -2.31 11.14 8.22
N GLY A 49 -1.66 11.71 9.22
CA GLY A 49 -1.92 13.07 9.68
C GLY A 49 -0.66 13.75 10.20
N THR A 50 -0.69 15.07 10.28
CA THR A 50 0.39 15.84 10.88
C THR A 50 0.35 15.74 12.41
N GLY A 51 1.52 15.59 13.00
CA GLY A 51 1.72 15.59 14.44
C GLY A 51 2.14 16.96 14.97
N ASN A 52 2.39 17.02 16.28
CA ASN A 52 2.88 18.20 16.96
C ASN A 52 4.41 18.16 17.08
N ASN A 53 5.11 18.89 16.20
CA ASN A 53 6.59 18.92 16.15
C ASN A 53 7.22 19.30 17.49
N MET A 54 6.68 20.30 18.18
CA MET A 54 7.24 20.73 19.47
C MET A 54 7.07 19.66 20.55
N ALA A 55 5.90 19.01 20.60
CA ALA A 55 5.69 17.92 21.52
C ALA A 55 6.58 16.70 21.21
N TRP A 56 6.86 16.45 19.93
CA TRP A 56 7.78 15.40 19.49
C TRP A 56 9.21 15.64 19.94
N LEU A 57 9.75 16.83 19.69
CA LEU A 57 11.11 17.17 20.10
C LEU A 57 11.27 17.14 21.63
N VAL A 58 10.27 17.64 22.37
CA VAL A 58 10.24 17.54 23.84
C VAL A 58 10.18 16.09 24.32
N PHE A 59 9.39 15.24 23.66
CA PHE A 59 9.31 13.81 23.98
C PHE A 59 10.66 13.11 23.75
N LEU A 60 11.32 13.36 22.61
CA LEU A 60 12.62 12.75 22.30
C LEU A 60 13.74 13.21 23.25
N GLN A 61 13.68 14.45 23.74
CA GLN A 61 14.66 15.01 24.68
C GLN A 61 14.39 14.66 26.15
N HIS A 62 13.30 13.94 26.45
CA HIS A 62 12.95 13.59 27.82
C HIS A 62 13.97 12.61 28.41
N ASP A 63 14.41 12.80 29.66
CA ASP A 63 15.49 12.02 30.32
C ASP A 63 15.28 10.50 30.29
N LEU A 64 14.01 10.05 30.32
CA LEU A 64 13.66 8.62 30.24
C LEU A 64 13.56 8.08 28.80
N VAL A 65 13.47 8.96 27.81
CA VAL A 65 13.24 8.61 26.40
C VAL A 65 14.52 8.71 25.58
N ASP A 66 15.27 9.81 25.71
CA ASP A 66 16.48 10.09 24.93
C ASP A 66 17.46 8.89 24.91
N PRO A 67 17.82 8.25 26.05
CA PRO A 67 18.77 7.14 26.04
C PRO A 67 18.30 5.92 25.25
N ALA A 68 16.97 5.75 25.09
CA ALA A 68 16.39 4.62 24.38
C ALA A 68 16.16 4.89 22.90
N VAL A 69 16.20 6.16 22.46
CA VAL A 69 15.82 6.54 21.09
C VAL A 69 16.89 7.28 20.29
N GLN A 70 17.95 7.77 20.95
CA GLN A 70 18.99 8.59 20.33
C GLN A 70 19.63 7.94 19.09
N GLU A 71 19.85 6.62 19.13
CA GLU A 71 20.50 5.88 18.03
C GLU A 71 19.66 5.82 16.74
N TYR A 72 18.36 6.07 16.82
CA TYR A 72 17.44 5.98 15.68
C TYR A 72 17.23 7.32 14.96
N ASN A 73 17.76 8.41 15.50
CA ASN A 73 17.67 9.76 14.94
C ASN A 73 16.23 10.19 14.57
N LEU A 74 15.25 9.90 15.44
CA LEU A 74 13.82 10.10 15.19
C LEU A 74 13.37 11.57 15.04
N GLY A 75 14.24 12.53 15.37
CA GLY A 75 13.95 13.97 15.27
C GLY A 75 14.37 14.61 13.95
N GLU A 76 15.18 13.92 13.15
CA GLU A 76 15.76 14.46 11.92
C GLU A 76 15.72 13.46 10.76
N GLY A 77 15.78 12.15 11.06
CA GLY A 77 15.77 11.08 10.07
C GLY A 77 14.39 10.45 9.86
N ASP A 78 14.19 9.89 8.67
CA ASP A 78 12.95 9.24 8.21
C ASP A 78 13.01 7.70 8.25
N ARG A 79 14.20 7.13 8.49
CA ARG A 79 14.46 5.68 8.44
C ARG A 79 13.66 4.90 9.48
N TYR A 80 13.54 5.42 10.70
CA TYR A 80 12.96 4.73 11.84
C TYR A 80 11.66 5.40 12.28
N TRP A 81 10.69 4.59 12.69
CA TRP A 81 9.40 5.05 13.17
C TRP A 81 9.20 4.59 14.61
N LEU A 82 8.51 5.40 15.40
CA LEU A 82 8.04 5.04 16.73
C LEU A 82 6.62 4.49 16.62
N LEU A 83 6.37 3.28 17.08
CA LEU A 83 5.05 2.63 17.09
C LEU A 83 4.53 2.52 18.54
N LEU A 84 3.26 2.82 18.74
CA LEU A 84 2.56 2.73 20.03
C LEU A 84 1.40 1.74 19.93
N ASP A 85 1.33 0.83 20.91
CA ASP A 85 0.09 0.12 21.26
C ASP A 85 -0.67 0.95 22.30
N THR A 86 -1.75 1.62 21.91
CA THR A 86 -2.53 2.47 22.82
C THR A 86 -3.25 1.68 23.90
N ALA A 87 -3.46 0.38 23.71
CA ALA A 87 -4.11 -0.50 24.69
C ALA A 87 -3.14 -0.95 25.79
N THR A 88 -1.92 -1.38 25.42
CA THR A 88 -0.91 -1.85 26.39
C THR A 88 0.07 -0.77 26.83
N ARG A 89 0.09 0.38 26.15
CA ARG A 89 1.02 1.50 26.35
C ARG A 89 2.49 1.15 26.09
N ASN A 90 2.74 0.08 25.35
CA ASN A 90 4.07 -0.29 24.91
C ASN A 90 4.50 0.56 23.71
N LEU A 91 5.77 0.98 23.72
CA LEU A 91 6.42 1.65 22.61
C LEU A 91 7.39 0.71 21.91
N TYR A 92 7.49 0.85 20.60
CA TYR A 92 8.40 0.10 19.75
C TYR A 92 9.07 1.03 18.76
N VAL A 93 10.27 0.69 18.33
CA VAL A 93 10.97 1.35 17.22
C VAL A 93 11.32 0.32 16.16
N GLY A 94 11.17 0.69 14.89
CA GLY A 94 11.60 -0.16 13.79
C GLY A 94 11.78 0.62 12.51
N GLU A 95 12.34 -0.02 11.49
CA GLU A 95 12.48 0.60 10.18
C GLU A 95 11.10 0.94 9.60
N GLY A 96 10.98 2.09 8.95
CA GLY A 96 9.71 2.64 8.50
C GLY A 96 8.91 1.68 7.63
N LYS A 97 9.57 0.98 6.70
CA LYS A 97 8.92 -0.05 5.85
C LYS A 97 8.33 -1.20 6.67
N THR A 98 9.02 -1.60 7.74
CA THR A 98 8.56 -2.68 8.63
C THR A 98 7.39 -2.22 9.49
N VAL A 99 7.50 -1.04 10.11
CA VAL A 99 6.43 -0.46 10.93
C VAL A 99 5.18 -0.21 10.09
N GLN A 100 5.34 0.32 8.88
CA GLN A 100 4.24 0.51 7.94
C GLN A 100 3.57 -0.81 7.56
N SER A 101 4.36 -1.84 7.19
CA SER A 101 3.82 -3.16 6.88
C SER A 101 3.08 -3.80 8.06
N LEU A 102 3.50 -3.51 9.30
CA LEU A 102 2.79 -3.97 10.49
C LEU A 102 1.45 -3.27 10.65
N LEU A 103 1.41 -1.94 10.49
CA LEU A 103 0.16 -1.15 10.55
C LEU A 103 -0.87 -1.58 9.50
N GLU A 104 -0.41 -2.02 8.33
CA GLU A 104 -1.26 -2.54 7.25
C GLU A 104 -1.76 -3.98 7.49
N GLN A 105 -1.21 -4.69 8.50
CA GLN A 105 -1.51 -6.09 8.82
C GLN A 105 -2.03 -6.26 10.26
N PRO A 106 -3.36 -6.24 10.49
CA PRO A 106 -3.95 -6.34 11.82
C PRO A 106 -3.57 -7.62 12.59
N GLU A 107 -3.40 -8.74 11.88
CA GLU A 107 -3.06 -10.04 12.48
C GLU A 107 -1.64 -10.05 13.08
N SER A 108 -0.67 -9.45 12.38
CA SER A 108 0.73 -9.36 12.82
C SER A 108 0.88 -8.51 14.08
N LEU A 109 0.12 -7.42 14.19
CA LEU A 109 0.06 -6.58 15.38
C LEU A 109 -0.65 -7.28 16.55
N GLY A 110 -1.66 -8.11 16.26
CA GLY A 110 -2.29 -8.97 17.26
C GLY A 110 -1.31 -9.95 17.87
N LEU A 111 -0.45 -10.56 17.05
CA LEU A 111 0.62 -11.46 17.52
C LEU A 111 1.68 -10.72 18.34
N LEU A 112 2.13 -9.54 17.89
CA LEU A 112 3.07 -8.69 18.63
C LEU A 112 2.51 -8.37 20.04
N ALA A 113 1.25 -7.93 20.12
CA ALA A 113 0.58 -7.69 21.39
C ALA A 113 0.49 -8.93 22.29
N CYS A 114 0.27 -10.13 21.74
CA CYS A 114 0.19 -11.35 22.54
C CYS A 114 1.56 -11.80 23.08
N LEU A 115 2.63 -11.53 22.33
CA LEU A 115 3.99 -11.85 22.73
C LEU A 115 4.50 -10.90 23.82
N ASP A 116 4.14 -9.62 23.73
CA ASP A 116 4.58 -8.58 24.67
C ASP A 116 3.63 -8.34 25.84
N GLY A 117 2.35 -8.72 25.68
CA GLY A 117 1.30 -8.64 26.68
C GLY A 117 0.61 -10.00 26.81
N GLY A 118 0.95 -10.75 27.86
CA GLY A 118 0.41 -12.09 28.16
C GLY A 118 -1.10 -12.18 28.46
N ASN A 119 -1.94 -11.32 27.89
CA ASN A 119 -3.40 -11.35 27.98
C ASN A 119 -4.01 -11.13 26.59
N ALA A 120 -4.09 -12.22 25.82
CA ALA A 120 -5.05 -12.31 24.73
C ALA A 120 -6.46 -12.36 25.34
N ASP A 121 -7.33 -11.46 24.88
CA ASP A 121 -8.73 -11.38 25.31
C ASP A 121 -9.42 -12.74 25.09
N ARG A 122 -10.01 -13.28 26.16
CA ARG A 122 -10.55 -14.65 26.25
C ARG A 122 -11.58 -14.94 25.14
N GLN A 123 -12.22 -13.89 24.62
CA GLN A 123 -13.22 -13.94 23.56
C GLN A 123 -12.64 -14.22 22.16
N THR A 124 -11.38 -13.82 21.90
CA THR A 124 -10.70 -14.19 20.65
C THR A 124 -10.31 -15.67 20.64
N GLY A 125 -9.93 -16.25 21.78
CA GLY A 125 -9.59 -17.68 21.89
C GLY A 125 -10.77 -18.64 21.63
N GLU A 126 -11.99 -18.26 22.01
CA GLU A 126 -13.18 -19.11 21.83
C GLU A 126 -13.69 -19.12 20.38
N THR A 127 -13.59 -17.97 19.69
CA THR A 127 -13.93 -17.86 18.26
C THR A 127 -13.07 -18.81 17.41
N TRP A 128 -11.79 -18.95 17.76
CA TRP A 128 -10.87 -19.88 17.09
C TRP A 128 -11.22 -21.35 17.31
N GLN A 129 -11.72 -21.76 18.48
CA GLN A 129 -12.15 -23.15 18.71
C GLN A 129 -13.37 -23.53 17.85
N GLN A 130 -14.28 -22.58 17.61
CA GLN A 130 -15.44 -22.80 16.74
C GLN A 130 -15.04 -22.85 15.25
N THR A 131 -14.13 -22.00 14.81
CA THR A 131 -13.63 -22.03 13.42
C THR A 131 -12.82 -23.29 13.13
N LEU A 132 -12.02 -23.78 14.08
CA LEU A 132 -11.22 -25.01 13.93
C LEU A 132 -12.07 -26.29 13.95
N SER A 133 -13.17 -26.33 14.70
CA SER A 133 -14.10 -27.48 14.72
C SER A 133 -14.93 -27.61 13.44
N GLN A 134 -15.27 -26.50 12.79
CA GLN A 134 -15.95 -26.52 11.49
C GLN A 134 -15.01 -26.96 10.34
N LEU A 135 -13.72 -26.68 10.44
CA LEU A 135 -12.72 -27.11 9.46
C LEU A 135 -12.39 -28.60 9.55
N THR A 136 -12.46 -29.18 10.75
CA THR A 136 -12.21 -30.62 10.99
C THR A 136 -13.42 -31.52 10.65
N ALA A 137 -14.63 -30.96 10.51
CA ALA A 137 -15.84 -31.70 10.17
C ALA A 137 -15.99 -32.06 8.68
N LYS A 138 -15.06 -31.65 7.80
CA LYS A 138 -15.09 -32.03 6.38
C LYS A 138 -14.50 -33.44 6.19
N PRO A 139 -15.19 -34.35 5.44
CA PRO A 139 -14.84 -35.77 5.36
C PRO A 139 -13.46 -36.07 4.71
N VAL A 140 -12.83 -35.07 4.09
CA VAL A 140 -11.48 -35.17 3.51
C VAL A 140 -10.39 -35.33 4.59
N VAL A 141 -10.64 -34.89 5.83
CA VAL A 141 -9.65 -34.92 6.94
C VAL A 141 -9.59 -36.27 7.64
N ARG A 142 -10.54 -37.19 7.39
CA ARG A 142 -10.67 -38.46 8.14
C ARG A 142 -9.58 -39.50 7.85
N HIS A 143 -8.70 -39.26 6.88
CA HIS A 143 -7.59 -40.17 6.57
C HIS A 143 -6.23 -39.79 7.18
N LEU A 144 -6.14 -38.71 7.94
CA LEU A 144 -4.88 -38.28 8.58
C LEU A 144 -4.84 -38.51 10.10
N THR A 145 -5.87 -39.10 10.71
CA THR A 145 -5.99 -39.21 12.18
C THR A 145 -5.72 -40.61 12.73
N ASN A 146 -4.68 -41.30 12.26
CA ASN A 146 -4.26 -42.58 12.84
C ASN A 146 -2.75 -42.63 13.15
N VAL A 147 -2.16 -41.56 13.69
CA VAL A 147 -0.90 -41.67 14.45
C VAL A 147 -0.86 -40.61 15.59
N LEU A 148 -1.26 -41.06 16.78
CA LEU A 148 -0.90 -40.60 18.14
C LEU A 148 -1.36 -39.20 18.66
N PRO A 149 -1.51 -39.07 20.01
CA PRO A 149 -2.46 -38.17 20.65
C PRO A 149 -1.82 -36.91 21.25
N PHE A 150 -2.69 -35.94 21.50
CA PHE A 150 -2.55 -34.71 22.28
C PHE A 150 -1.30 -34.54 23.15
N GLY A 151 -0.59 -33.42 22.93
CA GLY A 151 0.23 -32.83 23.97
C GLY A 151 1.26 -31.82 23.48
N ILE A 152 0.88 -30.54 23.56
CA ILE A 152 1.77 -29.40 23.82
C ILE A 152 2.57 -28.85 22.63
N ALA A 153 2.25 -27.59 22.33
CA ALA A 153 3.10 -26.45 21.98
C ALA A 153 4.44 -26.67 21.25
N ALA A 154 4.69 -25.70 20.36
CA ALA A 154 5.95 -25.37 19.71
C ALA A 154 6.28 -26.15 18.43
N ALA A 155 6.91 -25.40 17.50
CA ALA A 155 7.23 -25.71 16.12
C ALA A 155 5.98 -25.72 15.22
N LEU A 156 5.87 -24.87 14.21
CA LEU A 156 6.67 -25.00 12.98
C LEU A 156 6.91 -23.64 12.29
N ILE A 157 8.12 -23.09 12.45
CA ILE A 157 8.85 -22.52 11.33
C ILE A 157 10.21 -23.23 11.32
N GLY A 158 10.55 -23.87 10.20
CA GLY A 158 11.93 -24.20 9.81
C GLY A 158 12.59 -25.40 10.49
N ALA A 159 12.19 -26.63 10.12
CA ALA A 159 13.08 -27.80 10.04
C ALA A 159 12.31 -29.01 9.47
N LEU A 160 12.30 -29.17 8.15
CA LEU A 160 12.31 -30.52 7.55
C LEU A 160 13.67 -30.69 6.86
N GLY A 161 14.70 -30.72 7.70
CA GLY A 161 15.98 -31.33 7.42
C GLY A 161 16.24 -32.30 8.55
N ILE A 162 16.10 -33.60 8.24
CA ILE A 162 16.23 -34.77 9.12
C ILE A 162 14.96 -35.09 9.94
N GLY A 163 14.25 -36.15 9.53
CA GLY A 163 13.57 -36.98 10.52
C GLY A 163 12.26 -37.64 10.13
N THR A 164 11.59 -37.29 9.03
CA THR A 164 10.51 -38.14 8.48
C THR A 164 10.49 -37.99 6.96
N GLY A 165 10.61 -39.11 6.24
CA GLY A 165 10.67 -39.15 4.78
C GLY A 165 9.35 -38.83 4.09
N LEU A 166 8.83 -37.61 4.24
CA LEU A 166 7.93 -37.00 3.27
C LEU A 166 8.68 -35.90 2.53
N TRP A 167 9.24 -36.27 1.39
CA TRP A 167 9.68 -35.32 0.37
C TRP A 167 8.43 -34.58 -0.14
N VAL A 168 8.19 -33.36 0.35
CA VAL A 168 7.38 -32.42 -0.42
C VAL A 168 8.17 -32.16 -1.69
N VAL A 169 7.68 -32.68 -2.81
CA VAL A 169 8.34 -32.60 -4.11
C VAL A 169 8.74 -31.15 -4.38
N PRO A 170 9.98 -30.86 -4.82
CA PRO A 170 10.42 -29.49 -5.13
C PRO A 170 9.48 -28.75 -6.09
N ALA A 171 8.78 -29.47 -6.96
CA ALA A 171 7.78 -28.95 -7.88
C ALA A 171 6.52 -28.38 -7.19
N VAL A 172 6.15 -28.87 -5.99
CA VAL A 172 5.01 -28.35 -5.22
C VAL A 172 5.41 -27.06 -4.49
N GLN A 173 6.63 -27.00 -3.94
CA GLN A 173 7.17 -25.74 -3.40
C GLN A 173 7.40 -24.69 -4.50
N GLN A 174 7.89 -25.07 -5.69
CA GLN A 174 8.00 -24.16 -6.83
C GLN A 174 6.63 -23.69 -7.33
N LYS A 175 5.63 -24.58 -7.45
CA LYS A 175 4.26 -24.18 -7.82
C LYS A 175 3.58 -23.29 -6.78
N LEU A 176 3.88 -23.46 -5.49
CA LEU A 176 3.36 -22.60 -4.42
C LEU A 176 4.10 -21.26 -4.37
N ALA A 177 5.41 -21.23 -4.64
CA ALA A 177 6.19 -20.00 -4.73
C ALA A 177 5.85 -19.17 -5.99
N GLU A 178 5.61 -19.81 -7.13
CA GLU A 178 5.10 -19.14 -8.35
C GLU A 178 3.70 -18.55 -8.15
N LYS A 179 2.88 -19.14 -7.27
CA LYS A 179 1.49 -18.71 -7.04
C LYS A 179 1.36 -17.57 -6.02
N THR A 180 2.43 -17.16 -5.35
CA THR A 180 2.31 -16.25 -4.19
C THR A 180 3.49 -15.30 -4.00
N ALA A 181 4.09 -14.81 -5.08
CA ALA A 181 4.87 -13.58 -5.02
C ALA A 181 3.94 -12.40 -5.31
N PHE A 182 3.62 -11.59 -4.30
CA PHE A 182 2.99 -10.29 -4.52
C PHE A 182 4.01 -9.39 -5.23
N VAL A 183 3.94 -9.35 -6.56
CA VAL A 183 4.73 -8.41 -7.37
C VAL A 183 3.97 -7.09 -7.37
N SER A 184 4.57 -6.07 -6.77
CA SER A 184 4.03 -4.70 -6.77
C SER A 184 3.74 -4.25 -8.20
N PRO A 185 2.55 -3.68 -8.47
CA PRO A 185 2.22 -3.17 -9.79
C PRO A 185 3.02 -1.91 -10.16
N ILE A 186 3.71 -1.30 -9.20
CA ILE A 186 4.56 -0.12 -9.38
C ILE A 186 6.02 -0.49 -9.13
N SER A 187 6.91 -0.04 -10.02
CA SER A 187 8.36 -0.22 -9.90
C SER A 187 8.93 0.50 -8.67
N SER A 188 9.92 -0.10 -8.00
CA SER A 188 10.67 0.56 -6.92
C SER A 188 11.48 1.78 -7.38
N GLY A 189 11.73 1.91 -8.69
CA GLY A 189 12.36 3.08 -9.30
C GLY A 189 11.38 3.97 -10.08
N ALA A 190 10.07 3.85 -9.84
CA ALA A 190 9.07 4.69 -10.49
C ALA A 190 9.28 6.17 -10.15
N ASN A 191 9.17 7.02 -11.17
CA ASN A 191 9.30 8.47 -11.11
C ASN A 191 8.51 9.09 -12.27
N CYS A 192 8.54 10.40 -12.42
CA CYS A 192 7.81 11.11 -13.47
C CYS A 192 8.47 11.05 -14.86
N GLY A 193 9.59 10.35 -14.98
CA GLY A 193 10.41 10.27 -16.18
C GLY A 193 11.37 11.43 -16.34
N LEU A 194 12.37 11.25 -17.21
CA LEU A 194 13.34 12.30 -17.52
C LEU A 194 12.63 13.50 -18.17
N GLY A 195 12.71 14.68 -17.53
CA GLY A 195 11.98 15.87 -17.96
C GLY A 195 10.55 15.98 -17.39
N GLY A 196 10.14 15.05 -16.54
CA GLY A 196 8.97 15.17 -15.67
C GLY A 196 9.24 16.06 -14.45
N SER A 197 8.26 16.17 -13.57
CA SER A 197 8.39 16.85 -12.27
C SER A 197 8.96 15.93 -11.18
N ASP A 198 9.41 16.50 -10.06
CA ASP A 198 9.99 15.73 -8.94
C ASP A 198 8.96 15.42 -7.83
N ASP A 199 7.69 15.23 -8.20
CA ASP A 199 6.54 15.11 -7.27
C ASP A 199 5.76 13.81 -7.44
N PHE A 200 6.46 12.73 -7.82
CA PHE A 200 5.85 11.42 -8.04
C PHE A 200 5.00 10.98 -6.84
N SER A 201 3.76 10.61 -7.13
CA SER A 201 2.77 10.16 -6.16
C SER A 201 2.24 8.80 -6.58
N ALA A 202 2.07 7.90 -5.61
CA ALA A 202 1.56 6.56 -5.86
C ALA A 202 0.57 6.10 -4.80
N TYR A 203 -0.26 5.13 -5.19
CA TYR A 203 -1.04 4.32 -4.27
C TYR A 203 -1.07 2.87 -4.77
N ILE A 204 -1.05 1.93 -3.84
CA ILE A 204 -1.18 0.50 -4.11
C ILE A 204 -2.36 0.00 -3.27
N GLY A 205 -3.37 -0.52 -3.95
CA GLY A 205 -4.54 -1.12 -3.32
C GLY A 205 -4.48 -2.64 -3.32
N SER A 206 -5.42 -3.26 -2.63
CA SER A 206 -5.57 -4.72 -2.59
C SER A 206 -6.13 -5.25 -3.93
N SER A 207 -5.36 -6.09 -4.64
CA SER A 207 -5.79 -6.80 -5.86
C SER A 207 -6.62 -8.05 -5.50
N SER A 208 -7.87 -7.89 -5.09
CA SER A 208 -8.76 -8.99 -4.67
C SER A 208 -9.69 -9.55 -5.78
N GLY A 209 -9.65 -8.98 -6.99
CA GLY A 209 -10.50 -9.37 -8.13
C GLY A 209 -9.83 -10.26 -9.19
N ASN A 210 -10.61 -10.66 -10.20
CA ASN A 210 -10.14 -11.38 -11.39
C ASN A 210 -9.52 -10.47 -12.46
N LYS A 211 -9.57 -9.15 -12.26
CA LYS A 211 -8.96 -8.11 -13.08
C LYS A 211 -8.36 -7.02 -12.20
N GLU A 212 -7.49 -6.20 -12.78
CA GLU A 212 -6.80 -5.12 -12.08
C GLU A 212 -7.20 -3.77 -12.70
N LEU A 213 -7.32 -2.74 -11.87
CA LEU A 213 -7.62 -1.37 -12.30
C LEU A 213 -6.45 -0.47 -11.92
N HIS A 214 -5.79 0.07 -12.93
CA HIS A 214 -4.63 0.94 -12.76
C HIS A 214 -4.96 2.33 -13.27
N LEU A 215 -4.76 3.35 -12.45
CA LEU A 215 -4.94 4.75 -12.81
C LEU A 215 -3.57 5.43 -12.93
N ILE A 216 -3.36 6.14 -14.05
CA ILE A 216 -2.25 7.07 -14.22
C ILE A 216 -2.84 8.47 -14.33
N GLY A 217 -2.39 9.38 -13.47
CA GLY A 217 -2.90 10.75 -13.38
C GLY A 217 -1.79 11.79 -13.50
N VAL A 218 -1.91 12.73 -14.43
CA VAL A 218 -0.95 13.84 -14.57
C VAL A 218 -1.65 15.19 -14.66
N TYR A 219 -0.97 16.29 -14.35
CA TYR A 219 -1.51 17.60 -14.73
C TYR A 219 -1.21 17.86 -16.20
N GLU A 220 0.04 17.65 -16.61
CA GLU A 220 0.54 17.95 -17.96
C GLU A 220 1.63 16.99 -18.43
N ALA A 221 1.89 17.00 -19.75
CA ALA A 221 3.03 16.33 -20.36
C ALA A 221 4.21 17.28 -20.64
N ASN A 222 3.96 18.59 -20.76
CA ASN A 222 4.94 19.61 -21.09
C ASN A 222 4.60 20.95 -20.43
N ALA A 223 5.62 21.75 -20.12
CA ALA A 223 5.48 23.09 -19.55
C ALA A 223 5.17 24.18 -20.60
N ASP A 224 5.41 23.90 -21.89
CA ASP A 224 5.14 24.85 -22.96
C ASP A 224 3.72 24.67 -23.52
N HIS A 225 2.78 25.42 -22.94
CA HIS A 225 1.38 25.44 -23.37
C HIS A 225 1.13 26.32 -24.62
N LYS A 226 2.15 27.02 -25.15
CA LYS A 226 2.01 27.90 -26.32
C LYS A 226 2.18 27.15 -27.63
N ASN A 227 2.88 26.02 -27.59
CA ASN A 227 3.13 25.19 -28.75
C ASN A 227 2.06 24.09 -28.86
N ARG A 228 1.28 24.08 -29.95
CA ARG A 228 0.24 23.06 -30.21
C ARG A 228 0.80 21.77 -30.82
N ASP A 229 2.12 21.59 -30.77
CA ASP A 229 2.77 20.37 -31.23
C ASP A 229 2.51 19.23 -30.24
N LEU A 230 1.51 18.40 -30.56
CA LEU A 230 1.10 17.24 -29.76
C LEU A 230 2.24 16.24 -29.54
N SER A 231 3.28 16.23 -30.38
CA SER A 231 4.44 15.35 -30.19
C SER A 231 5.22 15.68 -28.91
N GLN A 232 5.13 16.92 -28.42
CA GLN A 232 5.75 17.33 -27.15
C GLN A 232 4.88 16.98 -25.93
N SER A 233 3.62 16.64 -26.16
CA SER A 233 2.66 16.22 -25.14
C SER A 233 2.52 14.69 -25.02
N ALA A 234 3.47 13.94 -25.58
CA ALA A 234 3.48 12.49 -25.51
C ALA A 234 3.93 11.98 -24.12
N ILE A 235 3.19 11.02 -23.57
CA ILE A 235 3.55 10.26 -22.37
C ILE A 235 3.59 8.77 -22.72
N GLU A 236 4.70 8.13 -22.38
CA GLU A 236 4.92 6.70 -22.62
C GLU A 236 4.37 5.86 -21.47
N VAL A 237 3.47 4.92 -21.77
CA VAL A 237 2.89 3.99 -20.79
C VAL A 237 3.24 2.57 -21.18
N LYS A 238 4.04 1.90 -20.35
CA LYS A 238 4.43 0.51 -20.57
C LYS A 238 3.66 -0.42 -19.63
N VAL A 239 2.96 -1.40 -20.20
CA VAL A 239 2.21 -2.41 -19.45
C VAL A 239 2.95 -3.74 -19.56
N GLU A 240 3.62 -4.12 -18.47
CA GLU A 240 4.40 -5.36 -18.35
C GLU A 240 3.65 -6.40 -17.49
N ARG A 241 2.69 -5.93 -16.68
CA ARG A 241 1.84 -6.71 -15.78
C ARG A 241 1.07 -7.82 -16.48
N ARG A 242 1.10 -9.02 -15.87
CA ARG A 242 0.53 -10.26 -16.41
C ARG A 242 -0.44 -10.92 -15.43
N ASN A 243 -1.02 -12.04 -15.86
CA ASN A 243 -1.89 -12.96 -15.09
C ASN A 243 -3.34 -12.50 -14.89
N LYS A 244 -3.61 -11.20 -14.87
CA LYS A 244 -4.98 -10.66 -14.79
C LYS A 244 -5.22 -9.65 -15.93
N PRO A 245 -6.43 -9.60 -16.52
CA PRO A 245 -6.82 -8.51 -17.40
C PRO A 245 -6.74 -7.16 -16.69
N ILE A 246 -6.33 -6.14 -17.43
CA ILE A 246 -6.08 -4.79 -16.92
C ILE A 246 -7.11 -3.82 -17.49
N ILE A 247 -7.73 -3.04 -16.60
CA ILE A 247 -8.41 -1.81 -16.96
C ILE A 247 -7.43 -0.67 -16.71
N LEU A 248 -7.06 0.03 -17.77
CA LEU A 248 -6.12 1.13 -17.73
C LEU A 248 -6.87 2.46 -17.79
N ALA A 249 -6.91 3.17 -16.66
CA ALA A 249 -7.46 4.51 -16.59
C ALA A 249 -6.33 5.54 -16.70
N LEU A 250 -6.53 6.55 -17.54
CA LEU A 250 -5.58 7.61 -17.84
C LEU A 250 -6.28 8.96 -17.62
N SER A 251 -5.69 9.85 -16.82
CA SER A 251 -6.29 11.15 -16.54
C SER A 251 -5.29 12.29 -16.65
N ALA A 252 -5.69 13.37 -17.29
CA ALA A 252 -4.91 14.60 -17.35
C ALA A 252 -5.76 15.87 -17.38
N TYR A 253 -5.18 17.00 -16.95
CA TYR A 253 -5.79 18.30 -17.16
C TYR A 253 -5.48 18.82 -18.57
N GLU A 254 -4.19 18.99 -18.88
CA GLU A 254 -3.68 19.44 -20.19
C GLU A 254 -3.81 18.35 -21.28
N PRO A 255 -3.73 18.72 -22.57
CA PRO A 255 -3.73 17.73 -23.65
C PRO A 255 -2.56 16.76 -23.53
N VAL A 256 -2.85 15.46 -23.56
CA VAL A 256 -1.83 14.39 -23.54
C VAL A 256 -2.06 13.39 -24.67
N GLN A 257 -0.97 12.99 -25.31
CA GLN A 257 -0.92 11.83 -26.19
C GLN A 257 -0.35 10.64 -25.41
N TRP A 258 -1.22 9.72 -25.04
CA TRP A 258 -0.86 8.49 -24.34
C TRP A 258 -0.36 7.45 -25.34
N ASN A 259 0.96 7.23 -25.38
CA ASN A 259 1.57 6.18 -26.20
C ASN A 259 1.72 4.91 -25.36
N ILE A 260 0.89 3.91 -25.64
CA ILE A 260 0.77 2.71 -24.82
C ILE A 260 1.48 1.55 -25.50
N THR A 261 2.34 0.86 -24.76
CA THR A 261 2.96 -0.40 -25.19
C THR A 261 2.60 -1.52 -24.22
N ALA A 262 1.92 -2.55 -24.71
CA ALA A 262 1.65 -3.77 -23.95
C ALA A 262 2.68 -4.86 -24.31
N GLU A 263 3.39 -5.37 -23.31
CA GLU A 263 4.33 -6.48 -23.51
C GLU A 263 3.60 -7.80 -23.80
N PRO A 264 4.24 -8.77 -24.49
CA PRO A 264 3.66 -10.08 -24.70
C PRO A 264 3.19 -10.74 -23.40
N GLY A 265 1.91 -11.12 -23.36
CA GLY A 265 1.26 -11.72 -22.20
C GLY A 265 0.58 -10.73 -21.25
N ALA A 266 0.76 -9.41 -21.44
CA ALA A 266 -0.10 -8.41 -20.82
C ALA A 266 -1.42 -8.30 -21.59
N VAL A 267 -2.54 -8.25 -20.87
CA VAL A 267 -3.88 -8.16 -21.46
C VAL A 267 -4.58 -6.92 -20.92
N ILE A 268 -4.73 -5.90 -21.77
CA ILE A 268 -5.53 -4.72 -21.47
C ILE A 268 -6.96 -4.99 -21.96
N GLU A 269 -7.91 -5.08 -21.03
CA GLU A 269 -9.33 -5.33 -21.30
C GLU A 269 -10.03 -4.09 -21.86
N LYS A 270 -9.70 -2.92 -21.31
CA LYS A 270 -10.28 -1.61 -21.68
C LYS A 270 -9.35 -0.48 -21.25
N ILE A 271 -9.38 0.61 -22.02
CA ILE A 271 -8.75 1.88 -21.67
C ILE A 271 -9.85 2.91 -21.37
N ILE A 272 -9.69 3.66 -20.29
CA ILE A 272 -10.58 4.76 -19.91
C ILE A 272 -9.75 6.03 -19.88
N VAL A 273 -10.22 7.07 -20.54
CA VAL A 273 -9.52 8.34 -20.64
C VAL A 273 -10.40 9.42 -20.01
N ASN A 274 -9.83 10.21 -19.08
CA ASN A 274 -10.52 11.28 -18.36
C ASN A 274 -9.72 12.58 -18.45
N GLY A 275 -10.15 13.50 -19.29
CA GLY A 275 -9.42 14.74 -19.60
C GLY A 275 -10.23 16.00 -19.34
N TYR A 276 -9.59 17.12 -18.99
CA TYR A 276 -10.24 18.42 -19.18
C TYR A 276 -10.13 18.80 -20.66
N HIS A 277 -8.89 18.90 -21.13
CA HIS A 277 -8.58 19.05 -22.54
C HIS A 277 -8.56 17.70 -23.27
N ASN A 278 -8.56 17.76 -24.61
CA ASN A 278 -8.56 16.56 -25.45
C ASN A 278 -7.37 15.64 -25.18
N GLN A 279 -7.65 14.35 -25.09
CA GLN A 279 -6.70 13.28 -24.84
C GLN A 279 -6.66 12.34 -26.04
N THR A 280 -5.50 11.78 -26.36
CA THR A 280 -5.38 10.82 -27.46
C THR A 280 -4.63 9.58 -27.03
N VAL A 281 -5.01 8.42 -27.57
CA VAL A 281 -4.37 7.13 -27.28
C VAL A 281 -3.75 6.57 -28.57
N SER A 282 -2.53 6.07 -28.46
CA SER A 282 -1.77 5.46 -29.56
C SER A 282 -0.95 4.25 -29.08
N GLY A 283 -0.32 3.53 -30.00
CA GLY A 283 0.53 2.37 -29.69
C GLY A 283 -0.22 1.03 -29.51
N VAL A 284 -1.54 1.07 -29.41
CA VAL A 284 -2.41 -0.13 -29.26
C VAL A 284 -3.58 -0.11 -30.25
N SER A 285 -4.11 -1.31 -30.56
CA SER A 285 -5.26 -1.48 -31.47
C SER A 285 -6.21 -2.58 -30.98
N GLY A 286 -7.50 -2.46 -31.26
CA GLY A 286 -8.50 -3.50 -30.94
C GLY A 286 -8.92 -3.56 -29.46
N ILE A 287 -8.45 -2.63 -28.64
CA ILE A 287 -8.87 -2.46 -27.24
C ILE A 287 -9.98 -1.40 -27.19
N PRO A 288 -11.11 -1.67 -26.52
CA PRO A 288 -12.14 -0.66 -26.29
C PRO A 288 -11.59 0.56 -25.54
N ILE A 289 -11.90 1.75 -26.03
CA ILE A 289 -11.55 3.03 -25.38
C ILE A 289 -12.85 3.73 -24.96
N GLU A 290 -12.94 4.08 -23.69
CA GLU A 290 -14.02 4.89 -23.10
C GLU A 290 -13.48 6.30 -22.84
N GLU A 291 -14.06 7.29 -23.52
CA GLU A 291 -13.53 8.66 -23.59
C GLU A 291 -14.41 9.63 -22.79
N HIS A 292 -13.80 10.33 -21.83
CA HIS A 292 -14.41 11.33 -20.96
C HIS A 292 -13.55 12.61 -20.90
N SER A 293 -13.03 13.04 -22.04
CA SER A 293 -12.40 14.34 -22.20
C SER A 293 -13.45 15.44 -22.35
N TYR A 294 -13.53 16.35 -21.39
CA TYR A 294 -14.59 17.37 -21.31
C TYR A 294 -14.71 18.22 -22.58
N GLU A 295 -13.61 18.68 -23.16
CA GLU A 295 -13.64 19.47 -24.40
C GLU A 295 -14.14 18.70 -25.63
N GLU A 296 -13.92 17.38 -25.67
CA GLU A 296 -14.28 16.54 -26.82
C GLU A 296 -15.70 15.96 -26.69
N THR A 297 -16.04 15.46 -25.50
CA THR A 297 -17.28 14.70 -25.27
C THR A 297 -18.33 15.49 -24.47
N GLY A 298 -17.95 16.60 -23.83
CA GLY A 298 -18.80 17.35 -22.90
C GLY A 298 -19.02 16.65 -21.55
N ASP A 299 -18.35 15.53 -21.30
CA ASP A 299 -18.45 14.73 -20.07
C ASP A 299 -17.07 14.54 -19.42
N ASN A 300 -17.04 14.36 -18.10
CA ASN A 300 -15.86 13.93 -17.36
C ASN A 300 -16.22 13.04 -16.16
N LEU A 301 -15.30 12.17 -15.77
CA LEU A 301 -15.45 11.31 -14.60
C LEU A 301 -15.13 12.05 -13.29
N GLY A 302 -14.76 13.33 -13.34
CA GLY A 302 -14.50 14.17 -12.19
C GLY A 302 -13.09 14.72 -12.20
N ASP A 303 -12.50 14.86 -11.02
CA ASP A 303 -11.23 15.56 -10.81
C ASP A 303 -10.07 14.95 -11.63
N PHE A 304 -9.21 15.82 -12.18
CA PHE A 304 -8.01 15.45 -12.93
C PHE A 304 -6.83 15.26 -11.98
N ILE A 305 -6.94 14.23 -11.13
CA ILE A 305 -5.98 14.01 -10.05
C ILE A 305 -4.61 13.59 -10.59
N TYR A 306 -3.56 14.20 -10.06
CA TYR A 306 -2.17 13.79 -10.32
C TYR A 306 -1.39 13.48 -9.04
N LYS A 307 -1.97 13.80 -7.87
CA LYS A 307 -1.41 13.50 -6.56
C LYS A 307 -2.43 12.76 -5.71
N TRP A 308 -2.01 11.62 -5.17
CA TRP A 308 -2.84 10.80 -4.29
C TRP A 308 -3.13 11.55 -2.99
N GLY A 309 -4.40 11.57 -2.58
CA GLY A 309 -4.83 12.25 -1.35
C GLY A 309 -4.83 13.79 -1.39
N ALA A 310 -4.55 14.42 -2.54
CA ALA A 310 -4.47 15.88 -2.66
C ALA A 310 -5.80 16.60 -2.89
N THR A 311 -6.94 15.90 -2.94
CA THR A 311 -8.26 16.54 -3.05
C THR A 311 -8.66 17.12 -1.69
N ALA A 312 -8.51 18.43 -1.56
CA ALA A 312 -8.98 19.24 -0.44
C ALA A 312 -10.52 19.18 -0.35
N ASP A 313 -11.03 18.20 0.37
CA ASP A 313 -12.16 18.30 1.28
C ASP A 313 -12.36 16.93 1.93
N SER A 314 -12.27 16.94 3.24
CA SER A 314 -12.32 15.82 4.18
C SER A 314 -13.66 15.08 4.21
N SER A 315 -14.13 14.59 3.07
CA SER A 315 -15.29 13.68 2.99
C SER A 315 -15.36 12.74 1.77
N ASN A 316 -14.55 12.90 0.72
CA ASN A 316 -14.61 12.04 -0.47
C ASN A 316 -13.26 11.94 -1.24
N THR A 317 -12.36 11.06 -0.84
CA THR A 317 -11.43 10.48 -1.84
C THR A 317 -12.26 9.56 -2.75
N SER A 318 -12.51 9.78 -4.05
CA SER A 318 -12.43 10.94 -4.96
C SER A 318 -13.39 10.62 -6.13
N SER A 319 -14.09 11.61 -6.70
CA SER A 319 -15.17 11.36 -7.68
C SER A 319 -14.74 10.47 -8.86
N LEU A 320 -13.52 10.67 -9.37
CA LEU A 320 -12.93 9.85 -10.42
C LEU A 320 -12.74 8.40 -9.98
N VAL A 321 -12.01 8.15 -8.87
CA VAL A 321 -11.73 6.78 -8.41
C VAL A 321 -13.03 6.04 -8.10
N THR A 322 -13.97 6.68 -7.41
CA THR A 322 -15.27 6.09 -7.09
C THR A 322 -16.04 5.71 -8.35
N LYS A 323 -16.10 6.58 -9.36
CA LYS A 323 -16.76 6.26 -10.64
C LYS A 323 -16.04 5.14 -11.39
N LEU A 324 -14.71 5.15 -11.41
CA LEU A 324 -13.92 4.07 -12.02
C LEU A 324 -14.18 2.73 -11.33
N GLU A 325 -14.16 2.68 -10.01
CA GLU A 325 -14.40 1.44 -9.26
C GLU A 325 -15.84 0.92 -9.45
N GLN A 326 -16.83 1.81 -9.36
CA GLN A 326 -18.25 1.45 -9.52
C GLN A 326 -18.57 1.02 -10.96
N GLY A 327 -18.10 1.77 -11.95
CA GLY A 327 -18.34 1.50 -13.36
C GLY A 327 -17.67 0.20 -13.84
N ASN A 328 -16.53 -0.16 -13.25
CA ASN A 328 -15.77 -1.35 -13.65
C ASN A 328 -15.91 -2.55 -12.72
N ARG A 329 -16.60 -2.37 -11.58
CA ARG A 329 -16.81 -3.38 -10.54
C ARG A 329 -15.51 -4.04 -10.07
N THR A 330 -14.47 -3.22 -9.91
CA THR A 330 -13.16 -3.65 -9.43
C THR A 330 -12.53 -2.50 -8.66
N SER A 331 -11.89 -2.81 -7.54
CA SER A 331 -11.20 -1.80 -6.73
C SER A 331 -9.92 -1.34 -7.42
N LEU A 332 -9.53 -0.08 -7.16
CA LEU A 332 -8.30 0.49 -7.67
C LEU A 332 -7.11 -0.33 -7.16
N THR A 333 -6.39 -0.93 -8.10
CA THR A 333 -5.21 -1.76 -7.84
C THR A 333 -3.97 -0.90 -7.67
N SER A 334 -3.81 0.14 -8.48
CA SER A 334 -2.76 1.13 -8.26
C SER A 334 -3.08 2.50 -8.85
N PHE A 335 -2.44 3.51 -8.29
CA PHE A 335 -2.35 4.85 -8.85
C PHE A 335 -0.88 5.23 -9.03
N GLN A 336 -0.55 5.89 -10.13
CA GLN A 336 0.70 6.61 -10.33
C GLN A 336 0.38 8.01 -10.83
N GLY A 337 1.04 9.04 -10.32
CA GLY A 337 0.81 10.38 -10.81
C GLY A 337 1.94 11.36 -10.52
N CYS A 338 1.93 12.44 -11.29
CA CYS A 338 2.94 13.48 -11.34
C CYS A 338 2.31 14.77 -11.84
N TYR A 339 2.71 15.94 -11.35
CA TYR A 339 2.29 17.18 -12.00
C TYR A 339 2.65 17.16 -13.49
N ARG A 340 3.92 16.89 -13.82
CA ARG A 340 4.39 16.67 -15.19
C ARG A 340 4.90 15.25 -15.37
N GLY A 341 4.20 14.45 -16.18
CA GLY A 341 4.61 13.08 -16.49
C GLY A 341 5.30 12.94 -17.85
N LYS A 342 6.20 11.96 -17.97
CA LYS A 342 6.85 11.58 -19.23
C LYS A 342 6.78 10.08 -19.52
N ASN A 343 6.94 9.23 -18.49
CA ASN A 343 6.73 7.81 -18.66
C ASN A 343 6.24 7.12 -17.38
N PHE A 344 5.49 6.03 -17.55
CA PHE A 344 4.94 5.21 -16.47
C PHE A 344 5.00 3.72 -16.81
N ARG A 345 5.04 2.87 -15.78
CA ARG A 345 5.11 1.41 -15.93
C ARG A 345 4.15 0.69 -15.00
N ILE A 346 3.51 -0.36 -15.50
CA ILE A 346 2.67 -1.27 -14.70
C ILE A 346 3.30 -2.67 -14.74
N ASN A 347 3.74 -3.18 -13.58
CA ASN A 347 4.64 -4.34 -13.44
C ASN A 347 4.01 -5.65 -12.96
#